data_AF-A0A2P1PPP9-F1
#
_entry.id   AF-A0A2P1PPP9-F1
#
_cell.length_a   1.000
_cell.length_b   1.000
_cell.length_c   1.000
_cell.angle_alpha   90.00
_cell.angle_beta   90.00
_cell.angle_gamma   90.00
#
_symmetry.space_group_name_H-M   'P 1'
#
loop_
_entity.id
_entity.type
_entity.pdbx_description
1 polymer ?
#
loop_
_entity_poly.entity_id
_entity_poly.type
_entity_poly.pdbx_seq_one_letter_code
_entity_poly.pdbx_strand_id
1 'polypeptide(L)'
;MFKKKDPPPKPPKQFPPVLDWRPSVLQPLDQIVDRVRYYTDGKRDFAVFQCGTVAILPAGLSEPDAALHAKAALHNVFHAHPDMCPLNMDDGNVLVRYNHDVLTVVLKSIASQHWSEIEREHQRALATDEVLITPMGPNKFDEFGMKALFGRCFMFMDAQAPTVVRVERSVA
;
A
#
# COMPACT_ATOMS: atom_id res chain seq x y z
N MET A 1 7.78 -26.64 -42.48
CA MET A 1 7.98 -26.77 -41.02
C MET A 1 8.32 -25.39 -40.45
N PHE A 2 7.38 -24.75 -39.75
CA PHE A 2 7.66 -23.49 -39.06
C PHE A 2 8.45 -23.80 -37.79
N LYS A 3 9.71 -23.36 -37.71
CA LYS A 3 10.47 -23.38 -36.46
C LYS A 3 9.81 -22.38 -35.51
N LYS A 4 9.14 -22.88 -34.46
CA LYS A 4 8.75 -22.04 -33.31
C LYS A 4 10.04 -21.44 -32.76
N LYS A 5 10.17 -20.11 -32.82
CA LYS A 5 11.20 -19.40 -32.07
C LYS A 5 10.88 -19.60 -30.59
N ASP A 6 11.84 -20.09 -29.83
CA ASP A 6 11.69 -20.14 -28.37
C ASP A 6 11.43 -18.72 -27.86
N PRO A 7 10.47 -18.53 -26.95
CA PRO A 7 10.24 -17.23 -26.35
C PRO A 7 11.52 -16.77 -25.65
N PRO A 8 11.78 -15.45 -25.61
CA PRO A 8 12.94 -14.91 -24.90
C PRO A 8 12.94 -15.41 -23.45
N PRO A 9 14.13 -15.68 -22.86
CA PRO A 9 14.23 -16.13 -21.48
C PRO A 9 13.56 -15.13 -20.56
N LYS A 10 12.65 -15.62 -19.72
CA LYS A 10 11.98 -14.78 -18.72
C LYS A 10 13.03 -14.21 -17.76
N PRO A 11 12.92 -12.93 -17.36
CA PRO A 11 13.78 -12.39 -16.33
C PRO A 11 13.70 -13.25 -15.05
N PRO A 12 14.79 -13.36 -14.29
CA PRO A 12 14.78 -14.10 -13.03
C PRO A 12 13.71 -13.52 -12.10
N LYS A 13 12.92 -14.40 -11.48
CA LYS A 13 11.88 -14.00 -10.52
C LYS A 13 12.55 -13.31 -9.33
N GLN A 14 12.29 -12.01 -9.17
CA GLN A 14 12.73 -11.26 -8.00
C GLN A 14 11.70 -11.43 -6.88
N PHE A 15 12.16 -11.88 -5.72
CA PHE A 15 11.34 -11.97 -4.51
C PHE A 15 12.11 -11.37 -3.33
N PRO A 16 11.50 -10.51 -2.50
CA PRO A 16 10.14 -9.97 -2.64
C PRO A 16 9.97 -9.11 -3.91
N PRO A 17 8.74 -8.99 -4.44
CA PRO A 17 8.49 -8.15 -5.60
C PRO A 17 8.86 -6.70 -5.31
N VAL A 18 9.34 -5.97 -6.30
CA VAL A 18 9.59 -4.52 -6.19
C VAL A 18 8.83 -3.84 -7.31
N LEU A 19 8.10 -2.77 -6.99
CA LEU A 19 7.38 -1.97 -7.96
C LEU A 19 8.33 -0.96 -8.62
N ASP A 20 8.15 -0.74 -9.91
CA ASP A 20 8.97 0.22 -10.68
C ASP A 20 8.58 1.67 -10.41
N TRP A 21 7.33 1.92 -10.02
CA TRP A 21 6.85 3.27 -9.74
C TRP A 21 6.97 3.63 -8.26
N ARG A 22 7.66 4.74 -8.03
CA ARG A 22 7.67 5.48 -6.77
C ARG A 22 6.99 6.82 -7.00
N PRO A 23 5.81 7.07 -6.40
CA PRO A 23 5.13 8.35 -6.45
C PRO A 23 6.05 9.53 -6.18
N SER A 24 5.87 10.62 -6.92
CA SER A 24 6.64 11.86 -6.71
C SER A 24 6.27 12.61 -5.42
N VAL A 25 5.15 12.23 -4.79
CA VAL A 25 4.55 12.87 -3.63
C VAL A 25 4.75 12.03 -2.37
N LEU A 26 4.94 12.70 -1.22
CA LEU A 26 4.86 12.08 0.09
C LEU A 26 3.48 12.33 0.71
N GLN A 27 2.95 11.33 1.41
CA GLN A 27 1.66 11.46 2.08
C GLN A 27 1.75 12.43 3.28
N PRO A 28 0.79 13.35 3.45
CA PRO A 28 0.73 14.21 4.62
C PRO A 28 0.34 13.40 5.87
N LEU A 29 1.33 13.00 6.66
CA LEU A 29 1.16 12.04 7.76
C LEU A 29 0.09 12.47 8.79
N ASP A 30 -0.04 13.76 9.09
CA ASP A 30 -1.10 14.24 10.00
C ASP A 30 -2.51 13.93 9.47
N GLN A 31 -2.74 14.09 8.16
CA GLN A 31 -4.02 13.76 7.56
C GLN A 31 -4.24 12.23 7.52
N ILE A 32 -3.18 11.45 7.29
CA ILE A 32 -3.25 9.98 7.37
C ILE A 32 -3.66 9.55 8.78
N VAL A 33 -3.00 10.08 9.83
CA VAL A 33 -3.33 9.81 11.23
C VAL A 33 -4.79 10.15 11.52
N ASP A 34 -5.25 11.32 11.09
CA ASP A 34 -6.61 11.78 11.32
C ASP A 34 -7.64 10.86 10.65
N ARG A 35 -7.39 10.44 9.40
CA ARG A 35 -8.26 9.48 8.69
C ARG A 35 -8.26 8.10 9.32
N VAL A 36 -7.09 7.57 9.72
CA VAL A 36 -7.02 6.25 10.37
C VAL A 36 -7.72 6.25 11.71
N ARG A 37 -7.59 7.32 12.51
CA ARG A 37 -8.37 7.50 13.74
C ARG A 37 -9.86 7.45 13.46
N TYR A 38 -10.32 8.19 12.45
CA TYR A 38 -11.73 8.18 12.05
C TYR A 38 -12.21 6.77 11.63
N TYR A 39 -11.46 6.07 10.77
CA TYR A 39 -11.84 4.72 10.28
C TYR A 39 -11.75 3.61 11.33
N THR A 40 -11.14 3.86 12.48
CA THR A 40 -11.00 2.91 13.59
C THR A 40 -11.79 3.31 14.83
N ASP A 41 -12.68 4.31 14.70
CA ASP A 41 -13.41 4.95 15.80
C ASP A 41 -12.51 5.47 16.94
N GLY A 42 -11.21 5.68 16.69
CA GLY A 42 -10.22 6.01 17.71
C GLY A 42 -9.92 4.90 18.72
N LYS A 43 -10.39 3.66 18.48
CA LYS A 43 -10.31 2.53 19.43
C LYS A 43 -9.06 1.67 19.29
N ARG A 44 -8.16 2.02 18.36
CA ARG A 44 -6.98 1.21 18.03
C ARG A 44 -5.72 2.03 18.16
N ASP A 45 -4.70 1.44 18.77
CA ASP A 45 -3.33 1.92 18.64
C ASP A 45 -2.82 1.57 17.23
N PHE A 46 -1.96 2.40 16.66
CA PHE A 46 -1.34 2.12 15.36
C PHE A 46 0.01 2.80 15.20
N ALA A 47 0.90 2.18 14.43
CA ALA A 47 2.19 2.75 14.05
C ALA A 47 2.12 3.32 12.63
N VAL A 48 2.73 4.49 12.43
CA VAL A 48 2.81 5.17 11.12
C VAL A 48 4.23 5.10 10.59
N PHE A 49 4.37 4.64 9.36
CA PHE A 49 5.63 4.60 8.63
C PHE A 49 5.87 5.89 7.84
N GLN A 50 7.13 6.12 7.47
CA GLN A 50 7.59 7.35 6.84
C GLN A 50 6.82 7.73 5.56
N CYS A 51 6.41 6.76 4.73
CA CYS A 51 5.68 7.03 3.48
C CYS A 51 4.15 7.03 3.67
N GLY A 52 3.65 6.85 4.90
CA GLY A 52 2.22 6.88 5.23
C GLY A 52 1.55 5.52 5.32
N THR A 53 2.29 4.42 5.21
CA THR A 53 1.77 3.09 5.57
C THR A 53 1.49 3.02 7.07
N VAL A 54 0.47 2.29 7.47
CA VAL A 54 0.07 2.14 8.87
C VAL A 54 -0.08 0.67 9.23
N ALA A 55 0.39 0.29 10.41
CA ALA A 55 0.12 -1.01 11.01
C ALA A 55 -0.74 -0.82 12.27
N ILE A 56 -1.90 -1.47 12.32
CA ILE A 56 -2.73 -1.49 13.52
C ILE A 56 -2.06 -2.39 14.57
N LEU A 57 -2.06 -1.95 15.82
CA LEU A 57 -1.33 -2.59 16.90
C LEU A 57 -2.27 -3.29 17.90
N PRO A 58 -1.78 -4.32 18.60
CA PRO A 58 -2.31 -4.72 19.89
C PRO A 58 -2.27 -3.56 20.89
N ALA A 59 -3.25 -3.49 21.78
CA ALA A 59 -3.33 -2.44 22.79
C ALA A 59 -2.18 -2.52 23.81
N GLY A 60 -1.66 -1.37 24.23
CA GLY A 60 -0.76 -1.26 25.38
C GLY A 60 0.70 -1.63 25.12
N LEU A 61 1.13 -1.79 23.86
CA LEU A 61 2.55 -2.00 23.53
C LEU A 61 3.38 -0.76 23.88
N SER A 62 4.60 -0.96 24.40
CA SER A 62 5.59 0.11 24.55
C SER A 62 5.98 0.69 23.17
N GLU A 63 6.58 1.88 23.12
CA GLU A 63 7.06 2.46 21.85
C GLU A 63 8.02 1.50 21.08
N PRO A 64 9.04 0.89 21.71
CA PRO A 64 9.89 -0.10 21.03
C PRO A 64 9.14 -1.34 20.56
N ASP A 65 8.23 -1.88 21.37
CA ASP A 65 7.47 -3.10 21.02
C ASP A 65 6.46 -2.83 19.90
N ALA A 66 5.82 -1.66 19.91
CA ALA A 66 4.95 -1.18 18.85
C ALA A 66 5.70 -1.08 17.52
N ALA A 67 6.88 -0.47 17.52
CA ALA A 67 7.70 -0.35 16.33
C ALA A 67 8.18 -1.71 15.82
N LEU A 68 8.58 -2.62 16.72
CA LEU A 68 8.98 -3.98 16.37
C LEU A 68 7.82 -4.77 15.75
N HIS A 69 6.63 -4.70 16.36
CA HIS A 69 5.43 -5.34 15.87
C HIS A 69 5.03 -4.83 14.49
N ALA A 70 4.99 -3.50 14.31
CA ALA A 70 4.66 -2.87 13.05
C ALA A 70 5.60 -3.31 11.92
N LYS A 71 6.92 -3.31 12.17
CA LYS A 71 7.91 -3.74 11.19
C LYS A 71 7.76 -5.23 10.83
N ALA A 72 7.45 -6.08 11.80
CA ALA A 72 7.19 -7.49 11.56
C ALA A 72 5.92 -7.70 10.71
N ALA A 73 4.84 -6.97 10.99
CA ALA A 73 3.60 -7.02 10.21
C ALA A 73 3.85 -6.60 8.75
N LEU A 74 4.54 -5.47 8.54
CA LEU A 74 4.89 -4.99 7.20
C LEU A 74 5.84 -5.94 6.46
N HIS A 75 6.83 -6.51 7.17
CA HIS A 75 7.71 -7.54 6.61
C HIS A 75 6.93 -8.75 6.10
N ASN A 76 5.95 -9.22 6.88
CA ASN A 76 5.12 -10.36 6.51
C ASN A 76 4.24 -10.06 5.28
N VAL A 77 3.68 -8.85 5.17
CA VAL A 77 2.96 -8.42 3.96
C VAL A 77 3.87 -8.46 2.74
N PHE A 78 5.08 -7.91 2.86
CA PHE A 78 6.02 -7.80 1.74
C PHE A 78 6.58 -9.15 1.26
N HIS A 79 6.70 -10.12 2.18
CA HIS A 79 7.15 -11.48 1.89
C HIS A 79 6.00 -12.47 1.71
N ALA A 80 4.76 -11.99 1.59
CA ALA A 80 3.61 -12.76 1.15
C ALA A 80 3.29 -12.45 -0.31
N HIS A 81 2.35 -13.19 -0.90
CA HIS A 81 1.71 -12.72 -2.12
C HIS A 81 1.01 -11.39 -1.79
N PRO A 82 1.33 -10.29 -2.47
CA PRO A 82 0.84 -8.95 -2.12
C PRO A 82 -0.61 -8.81 -2.56
N ASP A 83 -1.51 -9.48 -1.84
CA ASP A 83 -2.95 -9.29 -1.98
C ASP A 83 -3.35 -7.98 -1.31
N MET A 84 -4.31 -7.29 -1.92
CA MET A 84 -4.81 -6.02 -1.42
C MET A 84 -6.33 -5.98 -1.51
N CYS A 85 -6.94 -5.42 -0.47
CA CYS A 85 -8.37 -5.21 -0.37
C CYS A 85 -8.64 -3.70 -0.30
N PRO A 86 -8.77 -3.03 -1.46
CA PRO A 86 -9.14 -1.62 -1.50
C PRO A 86 -10.63 -1.43 -1.17
N LEU A 87 -10.94 -0.36 -0.46
CA LEU A 87 -12.29 0.01 -0.03
C LEU A 87 -12.51 1.51 -0.30
N ASN A 88 -13.67 1.85 -0.84
CA ASN A 88 -14.11 3.25 -0.90
C ASN A 88 -14.61 3.68 0.47
N MET A 89 -14.10 4.80 0.95
CA MET A 89 -14.55 5.41 2.21
C MET A 89 -15.64 6.46 1.93
N ASP A 90 -16.41 6.79 2.97
CA ASP A 90 -17.52 7.75 2.93
C ASP A 90 -17.09 9.19 2.58
N ASP A 91 -15.85 9.56 2.91
CA ASP A 91 -15.23 10.84 2.56
C ASP A 91 -14.58 10.87 1.16
N GLY A 92 -14.70 9.77 0.41
CA GLY A 92 -14.17 9.61 -0.94
C GLY A 92 -12.66 9.32 -1.00
N ASN A 93 -12.02 9.08 0.14
CA ASN A 93 -10.70 8.46 0.19
C ASN A 93 -10.80 6.97 -0.17
N VAL A 94 -9.65 6.36 -0.49
CA VAL A 94 -9.54 4.91 -0.66
C VAL A 94 -8.69 4.35 0.46
N LEU A 95 -9.22 3.39 1.20
CA LEU A 95 -8.47 2.61 2.18
C LEU A 95 -7.98 1.33 1.51
N VAL A 96 -6.66 1.16 1.37
CA VAL A 96 -6.06 -0.06 0.86
C VAL A 96 -5.60 -0.90 2.04
N ARG A 97 -6.25 -2.04 2.27
CA ARG A 97 -5.85 -2.99 3.30
C ARG A 97 -5.00 -4.10 2.72
N TYR A 98 -4.08 -4.57 3.54
CA TYR A 98 -3.29 -5.77 3.29
C TYR A 98 -3.57 -6.79 4.40
N ASN A 99 -2.95 -7.95 4.28
CA ASN A 99 -2.89 -8.90 5.39
C ASN A 99 -2.15 -8.30 6.60
N HIS A 100 -2.21 -9.00 7.74
CA HIS A 100 -1.47 -8.65 8.96
C HIS A 100 -1.75 -7.22 9.49
N ASP A 101 -2.99 -6.74 9.33
CA ASP A 101 -3.45 -5.45 9.87
C ASP A 101 -2.63 -4.23 9.40
N VAL A 102 -2.09 -4.31 8.17
CA VAL A 102 -1.42 -3.19 7.50
C VAL A 102 -2.38 -2.51 6.52
N LEU A 103 -2.29 -1.19 6.43
CA LEU A 103 -3.11 -0.39 5.52
C LEU A 103 -2.39 0.85 4.99
N THR A 104 -2.94 1.41 3.92
CA THR A 104 -2.59 2.73 3.39
C THR A 104 -3.87 3.51 3.11
N VAL A 105 -3.88 4.80 3.40
CA VAL A 105 -4.99 5.70 3.03
C VAL A 105 -4.56 6.53 1.83
N VAL A 106 -5.35 6.48 0.76
CA VAL A 106 -5.21 7.34 -0.40
C VAL A 106 -6.18 8.50 -0.24
N LEU A 107 -5.64 9.65 0.13
CA LEU A 107 -6.42 10.87 0.30
C LEU A 107 -6.95 11.36 -1.05
N LYS A 108 -8.25 11.64 -1.12
CA LYS A 108 -8.94 12.15 -2.30
C LYS A 108 -8.26 13.39 -2.86
N SER A 109 -7.91 14.33 -1.99
CA SER A 109 -7.23 15.58 -2.36
C SER A 109 -5.88 15.32 -3.05
N ILE A 110 -5.06 14.44 -2.49
CA ILE A 110 -3.75 14.07 -3.04
C ILE A 110 -3.93 13.32 -4.36
N ALA A 111 -4.85 12.36 -4.43
CA ALA A 111 -5.12 11.63 -5.66
C ALA A 111 -5.63 12.55 -6.79
N SER A 112 -6.50 13.51 -6.49
CA SER A 112 -6.97 14.52 -7.45
C SER A 112 -5.85 15.43 -7.92
N GLN A 113 -5.00 15.90 -7.01
CA GLN A 113 -3.89 16.78 -7.35
C GLN A 113 -2.84 16.10 -8.26
N HIS A 114 -2.62 14.79 -8.06
CA HIS A 114 -1.61 14.01 -8.79
C HIS A 114 -2.21 13.08 -9.85
N TRP A 115 -3.45 13.33 -10.28
CA TRP A 115 -4.19 12.41 -11.14
C TRP A 115 -3.45 12.08 -12.45
N SER A 116 -2.86 13.08 -13.11
CA SER A 116 -2.11 12.87 -14.35
C SER A 116 -0.86 11.98 -14.19
N GLU A 117 -0.26 11.93 -12.99
CA GLU A 117 0.80 10.96 -12.69
C GLU A 117 0.21 9.57 -12.51
N ILE A 118 -0.84 9.45 -11.71
CA ILE A 118 -1.50 8.17 -11.41
C ILE A 118 -1.96 7.49 -12.71
N GLU A 119 -2.68 8.21 -13.57
CA GLU A 119 -3.16 7.68 -14.83
C GLU A 119 -2.03 7.19 -15.73
N ARG A 120 -0.91 7.92 -15.78
CA ARG A 120 0.25 7.57 -16.61
C ARG A 120 1.05 6.39 -16.07
N GLU A 121 1.21 6.30 -14.74
CA GLU A 121 2.18 5.40 -14.11
C GLU A 121 1.56 4.16 -13.46
N HIS A 122 0.23 4.06 -13.28
CA HIS A 122 -0.40 2.98 -12.50
C HIS A 122 0.00 1.56 -12.92
N GLN A 123 0.25 1.31 -14.22
CA GLN A 123 0.69 -0.01 -14.70
C GLN A 123 2.07 -0.42 -14.14
N ARG A 124 2.91 0.56 -13.79
CA ARG A 124 4.22 0.34 -13.15
C ARG A 124 4.11 0.08 -11.64
N ALA A 125 2.89 0.13 -11.08
CA ALA A 125 2.58 -0.33 -9.73
C ALA A 125 2.30 -1.84 -9.66
N LEU A 126 2.43 -2.56 -10.78
CA LEU A 126 2.35 -4.02 -10.84
C LEU A 126 3.74 -4.62 -10.64
N ALA A 127 3.82 -5.71 -9.88
CA ALA A 127 5.03 -6.49 -9.78
C ALA A 127 5.27 -7.27 -11.08
N THR A 128 6.53 -7.65 -11.35
CA THR A 128 6.88 -8.47 -12.52
C THR A 128 6.03 -9.76 -12.55
N ASP A 129 5.42 -10.04 -13.70
CA ASP A 129 4.52 -11.17 -13.94
C ASP A 129 3.23 -11.18 -13.09
N GLU A 130 2.91 -10.09 -12.38
CA GLU A 130 1.67 -9.98 -11.60
C GLU A 130 0.44 -9.80 -12.50
N VAL A 131 -0.59 -10.56 -12.19
CA VAL A 131 -1.90 -10.46 -12.86
C VAL A 131 -2.94 -10.19 -11.78
N LEU A 132 -3.49 -8.98 -11.79
CA LEU A 132 -4.65 -8.61 -10.98
C LEU A 132 -5.91 -8.76 -11.84
N ILE A 133 -6.87 -9.53 -11.33
CA ILE A 133 -8.17 -9.71 -11.98
C ILE A 133 -9.12 -8.63 -11.48
N THR A 134 -9.61 -7.80 -12.40
CA THR A 134 -10.60 -6.75 -12.10
C THR A 134 -11.89 -7.00 -12.89
N PRO A 135 -13.00 -6.30 -12.56
CA PRO A 135 -14.22 -6.36 -13.37
C PRO A 135 -14.03 -5.95 -14.84
N MET A 136 -13.00 -5.15 -15.15
CA MET A 136 -12.68 -4.71 -16.52
C MET A 136 -11.80 -5.71 -17.29
N GLY A 137 -11.32 -6.75 -16.61
CA GLY A 137 -10.39 -7.75 -17.12
C GLY A 137 -8.99 -7.66 -16.50
N PRO A 138 -8.07 -8.55 -16.90
CA PRO A 138 -6.74 -8.62 -16.31
C PRO A 138 -5.94 -7.33 -16.51
N ASN A 139 -5.37 -6.78 -15.43
CA ASN A 139 -4.54 -5.57 -15.41
C ASN A 139 -5.17 -4.34 -16.09
N LYS A 140 -6.50 -4.26 -16.09
CA LYS A 140 -7.27 -3.07 -16.50
C LYS A 140 -7.92 -2.47 -15.28
N PHE A 141 -7.75 -1.17 -15.07
CA PHE A 141 -8.16 -0.51 -13.85
C PHE A 141 -9.06 0.67 -14.18
N ASP A 142 -10.14 0.82 -13.41
CA ASP A 142 -10.91 2.05 -13.33
C ASP A 142 -10.20 3.05 -12.40
N GLU A 143 -10.80 4.22 -12.17
CA GLU A 143 -10.17 5.22 -11.32
C GLU A 143 -9.91 4.72 -9.89
N PHE A 144 -10.80 3.88 -9.39
CA PHE A 144 -10.68 3.28 -8.07
C PHE A 144 -9.48 2.32 -8.00
N GLY A 145 -9.33 1.43 -8.98
CA GLY A 145 -8.19 0.53 -9.10
C GLY A 145 -6.87 1.27 -9.26
N MET A 146 -6.85 2.36 -10.04
CA MET A 146 -5.64 3.19 -10.18
C MET A 146 -5.24 3.85 -8.85
N LYS A 147 -6.21 4.36 -8.08
CA LYS A 147 -5.97 4.89 -6.73
C LYS A 147 -5.43 3.81 -5.79
N ALA A 148 -5.99 2.60 -5.84
CA ALA A 148 -5.51 1.47 -5.03
C ALA A 148 -4.05 1.11 -5.34
N LEU A 149 -3.68 1.08 -6.62
CA LEU A 149 -2.32 0.86 -7.09
C LEU A 149 -1.36 1.97 -6.64
N PHE A 150 -1.80 3.23 -6.71
CA PHE A 150 -1.07 4.37 -6.16
C PHE A 150 -0.81 4.23 -4.65
N GLY A 151 -1.84 3.85 -3.88
CA GLY A 151 -1.71 3.57 -2.44
C GLY A 151 -0.68 2.48 -2.14
N ARG A 152 -0.71 1.40 -2.92
CA ARG A 152 0.23 0.27 -2.79
C ARG A 152 1.69 0.66 -2.94
N CYS A 153 2.01 1.64 -3.77
CA CYS A 153 3.39 2.10 -3.89
C CYS A 153 3.98 2.56 -2.54
N PHE A 154 3.20 3.23 -1.69
CA PHE A 154 3.68 3.67 -0.36
C PHE A 154 4.00 2.50 0.55
N MET A 155 3.17 1.45 0.55
CA MET A 155 3.43 0.21 1.28
C MET A 155 4.75 -0.44 0.85
N PHE A 156 5.01 -0.52 -0.47
CA PHE A 156 6.27 -1.08 -0.97
C PHE A 156 7.48 -0.21 -0.64
N MET A 157 7.34 1.12 -0.65
CA MET A 157 8.41 2.04 -0.27
C MET A 157 8.77 1.87 1.21
N ASP A 158 7.76 1.80 2.10
CA ASP A 158 7.99 1.56 3.52
C ASP A 158 8.51 0.14 3.78
N ALA A 159 8.06 -0.88 3.05
CA ALA A 159 8.55 -2.25 3.22
C ALA A 159 10.03 -2.41 2.83
N GLN A 160 10.49 -1.67 1.82
CA GLN A 160 11.89 -1.65 1.39
C GLN A 160 12.81 -0.89 2.37
N ALA A 161 12.28 0.11 3.07
CA ALA A 161 13.01 0.94 4.02
C ALA A 161 12.19 1.22 5.30
N PRO A 162 11.93 0.20 6.14
CA PRO A 162 10.92 0.29 7.20
C PRO A 162 11.33 1.21 8.35
N THR A 163 10.75 2.41 8.34
CA THR A 163 10.96 3.45 9.36
C THR A 163 9.63 3.86 9.97
N VAL A 164 9.39 3.46 11.22
CA VAL A 164 8.26 3.95 12.02
C VAL A 164 8.62 5.33 12.54
N VAL A 165 7.78 6.32 12.24
CA VAL A 165 8.00 7.72 12.61
C VAL A 165 7.08 8.21 13.72
N ARG A 166 5.94 7.52 13.94
CA ARG A 166 4.97 7.84 15.00
C ARG A 166 4.27 6.56 15.47
N VAL A 167 3.90 6.54 16.75
CA VAL A 167 2.94 5.58 17.30
C VAL A 167 1.78 6.40 17.88
N GLU A 168 0.59 6.12 17.39
CA GLU A 168 -0.65 6.79 17.79
C GLU A 168 -1.41 5.87 18.74
N ARG A 169 -1.86 6.44 19.86
CA ARG A 169 -2.62 5.73 20.88
C ARG A 169 -4.11 5.93 20.68
N SER A 170 -4.86 4.89 21.00
CA SER A 170 -6.30 4.96 21.14
C SER A 170 -6.70 6.08 22.13
N VAL A 171 -7.83 6.71 21.86
CA VAL A 171 -8.37 7.85 22.64
C VAL A 171 -9.69 7.49 23.33
N ALA A 172 -9.93 6.20 23.53
CA ALA A 172 -11.10 5.67 24.21
C ALA A 172 -11.09 5.98 25.71
#